data_AF-A0A4V1LQC6-F1
#
_entry.id   AF-A0A4V1LQC6-F1
#
_cell.length_a   1.000
_cell.length_b   1.000
_cell.length_c   1.000
_cell.angle_alpha   90.00
_cell.angle_beta   90.00
_cell.angle_gamma   90.00
#
_symmetry.space_group_name_H-M   'P 1'
#
loop_
_entity.id
_entity.type
_entity.pdbx_description
1 polymer ?
#
loop_
_entity_poly.entity_id
_entity_poly.type
_entity_poly.pdbx_seq_one_letter_code
_entity_poly.pdbx_strand_id
1 'polypeptide(L)'
;MQKPNLCAITKNGVEFIIKTKYTHLHENDILECEDGYKIKVSKSQDSIYILKFSDHITFARIAYEIGNRHQPICIEDFKITILDDISTADIIKACEAIEGVKVEKTKAIFRPNGKAHHSH
;
A
#
# COMPACT_ATOMS: atom_id res chain seq x y z
N MET A 1 5.35 5.10 7.84
CA MET A 1 6.61 5.05 7.06
C MET A 1 7.79 5.16 8.04
N GLN A 2 8.82 4.32 7.92
CA GLN A 2 9.98 4.33 8.84
C GLN A 2 11.24 4.63 8.00
N LYS A 3 11.51 5.92 7.76
CA LYS A 3 12.75 6.38 7.12
C LYS A 3 13.34 7.49 8.00
N PRO A 4 14.58 7.34 8.52
CA PRO A 4 15.16 8.29 9.47
C PRO A 4 15.46 9.66 8.85
N ASN A 5 15.76 9.67 7.55
CA ASN A 5 15.93 10.88 6.75
C ASN A 5 15.00 10.80 5.54
N LEU A 6 14.17 11.82 5.34
CA LEU A 6 13.25 11.91 4.21
C LEU A 6 13.34 13.29 3.57
N CYS A 7 13.55 13.34 2.25
CA CYS A 7 13.26 14.52 1.46
C CYS A 7 11.83 14.41 0.92
N ALA A 8 11.03 15.46 1.07
CA ALA A 8 9.65 15.49 0.59
C ALA A 8 9.29 16.87 0.09
N ILE A 9 8.23 16.92 -0.73
CA ILE A 9 7.63 18.16 -1.22
C ILE A 9 6.20 18.21 -0.69
N THR A 10 5.83 19.33 -0.09
CA THR A 10 4.44 19.55 0.35
C THR A 10 3.51 19.67 -0.86
N LYS A 11 2.20 19.56 -0.63
CA LYS A 11 1.19 19.82 -1.68
C LYS A 11 1.25 21.25 -2.26
N ASN A 12 1.91 22.18 -1.56
CA ASN A 12 2.09 23.56 -1.98
C ASN A 12 3.46 23.81 -2.66
N GLY A 13 4.22 22.75 -2.96
CA GLY A 13 5.51 22.88 -3.66
C GLY A 13 6.71 23.25 -2.78
N VAL A 14 6.54 23.29 -1.45
CA VAL A 14 7.64 23.55 -0.51
C VAL A 14 8.45 22.27 -0.30
N GLU A 15 9.74 22.31 -0.61
CA GLU A 15 10.68 21.22 -0.34
C GLU A 15 11.16 21.28 1.11
N PHE A 16 11.26 20.12 1.76
CA PHE A 16 11.75 20.03 3.13
C PHE A 16 12.45 18.70 3.40
N ILE A 17 13.31 18.72 4.42
CA ILE A 17 14.06 17.54 4.87
C ILE A 17 13.62 17.23 6.30
N ILE A 18 13.13 16.01 6.51
CA ILE A 18 12.86 15.46 7.83
C ILE A 18 14.14 14.76 8.31
N LYS A 19 14.75 15.27 9.39
CA LYS A 19 15.86 14.62 10.11
C LYS A 19 15.35 14.20 11.49
N THR A 20 14.84 12.99 11.64
CA THR A 20 14.33 12.53 12.94
C THR A 20 14.95 11.18 13.32
N LYS A 21 15.32 11.04 14.59
CA LYS A 21 15.76 9.75 15.13
C LYS A 21 14.53 8.95 15.53
N TYR A 22 14.26 7.86 14.79
CA TYR A 22 13.31 6.80 15.16
C TYR A 22 11.85 7.21 15.36
N THR A 23 11.29 8.04 14.49
CA THR A 23 9.86 8.38 14.54
C THR A 23 9.08 7.68 13.43
N HIS A 24 8.07 6.91 13.80
CA HIS A 24 7.03 6.51 12.86
C HIS A 24 6.16 7.74 12.60
N LEU A 25 6.06 8.18 11.33
CA LEU A 25 5.11 9.21 10.96
C LEU A 25 3.71 8.61 10.93
N HIS A 26 2.82 9.19 11.72
CA HIS A 26 1.41 8.87 11.80
C HIS A 26 0.57 9.92 11.07
N GLU A 27 -0.64 9.50 10.71
CA GLU A 27 -1.61 10.39 10.08
C GLU A 27 -2.06 11.46 11.08
N ASN A 28 -2.12 12.71 10.63
CA ASN A 28 -2.37 13.91 11.44
C ASN A 28 -1.22 14.39 12.33
N ASP A 29 -0.04 13.77 12.29
CA ASP A 29 1.16 14.35 12.89
C ASP A 29 1.40 15.75 12.30
N ILE A 30 1.85 16.68 13.15
CA ILE A 30 2.26 18.02 12.72
C ILE A 30 3.78 18.09 12.86
N LEU A 31 4.45 18.23 11.71
CA LEU A 31 5.87 18.55 11.65
C LEU A 31 6.01 20.06 11.69
N GLU A 32 6.89 20.56 12.56
CA GLU A 32 7.18 21.98 12.69
C GLU A 32 8.64 22.22 12.30
N CYS A 33 8.84 23.12 11.34
CA CYS A 33 10.16 23.57 10.90
C CYS A 33 10.76 24.56 11.89
N GLU A 34 12.08 24.80 11.80
CA GLU A 34 12.80 25.73 12.68
C GLU A 34 12.31 27.19 12.54
N ASP A 35 11.71 27.55 11.40
CA ASP A 35 11.09 28.83 11.11
C ASP A 35 9.61 28.94 11.56
N GLY A 36 9.08 27.88 12.20
CA GLY A 36 7.70 27.79 12.65
C GLY A 36 6.71 27.32 11.58
N TYR A 37 7.16 26.97 10.36
CA TYR A 37 6.28 26.42 9.32
C TYR A 37 5.74 25.04 9.73
N LYS A 38 4.43 24.83 9.60
CA LYS A 38 3.75 23.60 10.04
C LYS A 38 3.26 22.76 8.87
N ILE A 39 3.60 21.47 8.87
CA ILE A 39 3.24 20.50 7.85
C ILE A 39 2.43 19.39 8.51
N LYS A 40 1.17 19.25 8.09
CA LYS A 40 0.32 18.14 8.52
C LYS A 40 0.60 16.89 7.67
N VAL A 41 0.96 15.80 8.32
CA VAL A 41 1.11 14.49 7.67
C VAL A 41 -0.27 13.96 7.28
N SER A 42 -0.42 13.64 6.00
CA SER A 42 -1.62 12.98 5.46
C SER A 42 -1.23 11.74 4.70
N LYS A 43 -2.05 10.68 4.77
CA LYS A 43 -1.85 9.51 3.92
C LYS A 43 -2.29 9.86 2.50
N SER A 44 -1.46 9.53 1.53
CA SER A 44 -1.91 9.48 0.14
C SER A 44 -2.79 8.25 -0.04
N GLN A 45 -3.77 8.35 -0.94
CA GLN A 45 -4.40 7.16 -1.49
C GLN A 45 -3.41 6.49 -2.45
N ASP A 46 -3.38 5.17 -2.43
CA ASP A 46 -2.58 4.33 -3.31
C ASP A 46 -3.45 3.86 -4.49
N SER A 47 -2.83 3.66 -5.65
CA SER A 47 -3.47 2.92 -6.75
C SER A 47 -3.46 1.44 -6.37
N ILE A 48 -4.65 0.84 -6.25
CA ILE A 48 -4.82 -0.54 -5.77
C ILE A 48 -5.72 -1.34 -6.69
N TYR A 49 -5.59 -2.66 -6.61
CA TYR A 49 -6.59 -3.61 -7.08
C TYR A 49 -7.30 -4.26 -5.90
N ILE A 50 -8.61 -4.40 -6.02
CA ILE A 50 -9.46 -5.19 -5.14
C ILE A 50 -9.96 -6.39 -5.95
N LEU A 51 -9.62 -7.59 -5.50
CA LEU A 51 -10.07 -8.85 -6.05
C LEU A 51 -11.11 -9.44 -5.10
N LYS A 52 -12.32 -9.72 -5.58
CA LYS A 52 -13.37 -10.38 -4.81
C LYS A 52 -13.66 -11.74 -5.41
N PHE A 53 -13.83 -12.74 -4.55
CA PHE A 53 -13.93 -14.14 -4.93
C PHE A 53 -15.29 -14.71 -4.52
N SER A 54 -15.76 -15.70 -5.25
CA SER A 54 -17.01 -16.42 -4.93
C SER A 54 -16.76 -17.83 -4.35
N ASP A 55 -15.54 -18.35 -4.46
CA ASP A 55 -15.15 -19.66 -3.95
C ASP A 55 -13.78 -19.63 -3.25
N HIS A 56 -13.60 -20.57 -2.31
CA HIS A 56 -12.46 -20.57 -1.42
C HIS A 56 -11.19 -21.14 -2.07
N ILE A 57 -11.32 -21.98 -3.11
CA ILE A 57 -10.18 -22.59 -3.79
C ILE A 57 -9.46 -21.55 -4.65
N THR A 58 -10.22 -20.80 -5.46
CA THR A 58 -9.68 -19.71 -6.28
C THR A 58 -9.06 -18.63 -5.41
N PHE A 59 -9.75 -18.23 -4.34
CA PHE A 59 -9.22 -17.28 -3.36
C PHE A 59 -7.87 -17.72 -2.79
N ALA A 60 -7.76 -18.96 -2.30
CA ALA A 60 -6.53 -19.49 -1.71
C ALA A 60 -5.38 -19.58 -2.74
N ARG A 61 -5.68 -20.02 -3.97
CA ARG A 61 -4.68 -20.10 -5.05
C ARG A 61 -4.13 -18.73 -5.43
N ILE A 62 -5.00 -17.74 -5.62
CA ILE A 62 -4.56 -16.38 -5.98
C ILE A 62 -3.79 -15.73 -4.83
N ALA A 63 -4.21 -15.93 -3.58
CA ALA A 63 -3.44 -15.48 -2.41
C ALA A 63 -2.03 -16.08 -2.39
N TYR A 64 -1.89 -17.36 -2.69
CA TYR A 64 -0.60 -18.06 -2.78
C TYR A 64 0.28 -17.49 -3.91
N GLU A 65 -0.27 -17.33 -5.13
CA GLU A 65 0.47 -16.78 -6.27
C GLU A 65 0.98 -15.36 -6.00
N ILE A 66 0.17 -14.50 -5.40
CA ILE A 66 0.58 -13.13 -5.02
C ILE A 66 1.67 -13.20 -3.93
N GLY A 67 1.49 -14.06 -2.92
CA GLY A 67 2.47 -14.25 -1.85
C GLY A 67 3.83 -14.71 -2.36
N ASN A 68 3.87 -15.58 -3.37
CA ASN A 68 5.09 -16.04 -4.03
C ASN A 68 5.86 -14.92 -4.75
N ARG A 69 5.22 -13.78 -5.03
CA ARG A 69 5.89 -12.58 -5.57
C ARG A 69 6.53 -11.71 -4.49
N HIS A 70 6.45 -12.13 -3.22
CA HIS A 70 6.92 -11.38 -2.06
C HIS A 70 6.36 -9.94 -2.01
N GLN A 71 5.15 -9.75 -2.53
CA GLN A 71 4.49 -8.45 -2.55
C GLN A 71 3.64 -8.25 -1.29
N PRO A 72 3.55 -7.00 -0.80
CA PRO A 72 2.57 -6.64 0.21
C PRO A 72 1.14 -6.98 -0.24
N ILE A 73 0.40 -7.71 0.60
CA ILE A 73 -0.96 -8.16 0.31
C ILE A 73 -1.86 -7.90 1.51
N CYS A 74 -3.09 -7.48 1.27
CA CYS A 74 -4.15 -7.48 2.28
C CYS A 74 -5.18 -8.57 1.97
N ILE A 75 -5.41 -9.45 2.94
CA ILE A 75 -6.32 -10.61 2.80
C ILE A 75 -7.44 -10.46 3.82
N GLU A 76 -8.67 -10.49 3.32
CA GLU A 76 -9.92 -10.44 4.08
C GLU A 76 -10.88 -11.50 3.51
N ASP A 77 -12.05 -11.70 4.14
CA ASP A 77 -13.04 -12.70 3.71
C ASP A 77 -13.38 -12.56 2.23
N PHE A 78 -12.96 -13.55 1.43
CA PHE A 78 -13.13 -13.61 -0.02
C PHE A 78 -12.70 -12.33 -0.75
N LYS A 79 -11.72 -11.60 -0.21
CA LYS A 79 -11.24 -10.35 -0.77
C LYS A 79 -9.73 -10.23 -0.60
N ILE A 80 -9.05 -9.91 -1.70
CA ILE A 80 -7.62 -9.59 -1.70
C ILE A 80 -7.48 -8.14 -2.17
N THR A 81 -6.66 -7.36 -1.48
CA THR A 81 -6.25 -6.03 -1.95
C THR A 81 -4.73 -6.00 -2.13
N ILE A 82 -4.26 -5.45 -3.24
CA ILE A 82 -2.84 -5.29 -3.57
C ILE A 82 -2.58 -3.92 -4.19
N LEU A 83 -1.32 -3.48 -4.16
CA LEU A 83 -0.88 -2.30 -4.90
C LEU A 83 -0.91 -2.57 -6.42
N ASP A 84 -1.13 -1.52 -7.20
CA ASP A 84 -0.95 -1.51 -8.65
C ASP A 84 0.55 -1.59 -8.98
N ASP A 85 1.08 -2.81 -9.00
CA ASP A 85 2.49 -3.10 -9.21
C ASP A 85 2.70 -4.04 -10.42
N ILE A 86 3.72 -3.73 -11.23
CA ILE A 86 4.05 -4.49 -12.44
C ILE A 86 4.35 -5.97 -12.16
N SER A 87 4.86 -6.31 -10.98
CA SER A 87 5.19 -7.68 -10.57
C SER A 87 3.98 -8.61 -10.38
N THR A 88 2.78 -8.04 -10.28
CA THR A 88 1.50 -8.75 -10.13
C THR A 88 0.56 -8.58 -11.34
N ALA A 89 0.99 -7.84 -12.36
CA ALA A 89 0.15 -7.48 -13.50
C ALA A 89 -0.33 -8.71 -14.30
N ASP A 90 0.48 -9.76 -14.38
CA ASP A 90 0.11 -11.04 -14.99
C ASP A 90 -0.97 -11.77 -14.18
N ILE A 91 -0.86 -11.78 -12.85
CA ILE A 91 -1.84 -12.39 -11.95
C ILE A 91 -3.19 -11.66 -12.07
N ILE A 92 -3.18 -10.33 -12.08
CA ILE A 92 -4.39 -9.51 -12.22
C ILE A 92 -5.11 -9.81 -13.54
N LYS A 93 -4.37 -9.82 -14.66
CA LYS A 93 -4.93 -10.16 -15.97
C LYS A 93 -5.50 -11.58 -16.00
N ALA A 94 -4.84 -12.55 -15.36
CA ALA A 94 -5.36 -13.90 -15.27
C ALA A 94 -6.67 -13.93 -14.46
N CYS A 95 -6.77 -13.18 -13.37
CA CYS A 95 -7.97 -13.09 -12.54
C CYS A 95 -9.19 -12.54 -13.30
N GLU A 96 -8.99 -11.59 -14.21
CA GLU A 96 -10.08 -11.01 -15.02
C GLU A 96 -10.78 -12.06 -15.92
N ALA A 97 -10.10 -13.16 -16.24
CA ALA A 97 -10.66 -14.26 -17.04
C ALA A 97 -11.32 -15.38 -16.20
N ILE A 98 -11.22 -15.33 -14.87
CA ILE A 98 -11.77 -16.37 -13.98
C ILE A 98 -13.22 -16.03 -13.63
N GLU A 99 -14.14 -16.93 -13.98
CA GLU A 99 -15.53 -16.82 -13.55
C GLU A 99 -15.62 -16.82 -12.01
N GLY A 100 -16.39 -15.88 -11.47
CA GLY A 100 -16.52 -15.75 -10.01
C GLY A 100 -15.42 -14.95 -9.32
N VAL A 101 -14.50 -14.33 -10.09
CA VAL A 101 -13.56 -13.32 -9.60
C VAL A 101 -13.93 -11.95 -10.16
N LYS A 102 -14.10 -10.97 -9.28
CA LYS A 102 -14.31 -9.57 -9.66
C LYS A 102 -13.05 -8.77 -9.37
N VAL A 103 -12.47 -8.18 -10.41
CA VAL A 103 -11.31 -7.29 -10.33
C VAL A 103 -11.77 -5.84 -10.41
N GLU A 104 -11.34 -5.01 -9.47
CA GLU A 104 -11.65 -3.58 -9.45
C GLU A 104 -10.36 -2.77 -9.20
N LYS A 105 -10.08 -1.81 -10.08
CA LYS A 105 -8.99 -0.84 -9.90
C LYS A 105 -9.53 0.44 -9.28
N THR A 106 -8.95 0.88 -8.17
CA THR A 106 -9.41 2.09 -7.46
C THR A 106 -8.28 2.79 -6.71
N LYS A 107 -8.58 3.94 -6.08
CA LYS A 107 -7.67 4.65 -5.19
C LYS A 107 -8.16 4.57 -3.74
N ALA A 108 -7.38 3.95 -2.87
CA ALA A 108 -7.69 3.89 -1.44
C ALA A 108 -6.42 3.76 -0.60
N ILE A 109 -6.55 3.89 0.73
CA ILE A 109 -5.42 3.67 1.63
C ILE A 109 -5.12 2.17 1.68
N PHE A 110 -3.92 1.77 1.25
CA PHE A 110 -3.51 0.39 1.32
C PHE A 110 -2.97 0.00 2.71
N ARG A 111 -3.41 -1.14 3.24
CA ARG A 111 -3.00 -1.65 4.57
C ARG A 111 -2.70 -3.16 4.46
N PRO A 112 -1.45 -3.58 4.18
CA PRO A 112 -1.12 -4.99 4.04
C PRO A 112 -1.27 -5.76 5.35
N ASN A 113 -1.57 -7.06 5.25
CA ASN A 113 -1.56 -7.99 6.37
C ASN A 113 -0.10 -8.27 6.78
N GLY A 114 0.19 -8.19 8.09
CA GLY A 114 1.50 -8.56 8.65
C GLY A 114 2.63 -7.55 8.41
N LYS A 115 3.82 -7.86 8.97
CA LYS A 115 5.05 -7.10 8.72
C LYS A 115 5.64 -7.54 7.37
N ALA A 116 5.09 -7.09 6.25
CA ALA A 116 5.65 -7.32 4.90
C ALA A 116 7.01 -6.60 4.65
N HIS A 117 7.79 -6.41 5.71
CA HIS A 117 9.15 -5.91 5.71
C HIS A 117 9.98 -6.93 6.48
N HIS A 118 10.58 -7.89 5.78
CA HIS A 118 11.75 -8.58 6.31
C HIS A 118 12.87 -7.55 6.36
N SER A 119 13.18 -7.10 7.57
CA SER A 119 14.44 -6.43 7.86
C SER A 119 15.55 -7.46 7.63
N HIS A 120 16.25 -7.35 6.50
CA HIS A 120 17.57 -7.93 6.32
C HIS A 120 18.62 -6.86 6.60
#